data_AF-A0A248TMC3-F1
#
_entry.id   AF-A0A248TMC3-F1
#
_cell.length_a   1.000
_cell.length_b   1.000
_cell.length_c   1.000
_cell.angle_alpha   90.00
_cell.angle_beta   90.00
_cell.angle_gamma   90.00
#
_symmetry.space_group_name_H-M   'P 1'
#
loop_
_entity.id
_entity.type
_entity.pdbx_description
1 polymer ?
#
loop_
_entity_poly.entity_id
_entity_poly.type
_entity_poly.pdbx_seq_one_letter_code
_entity_poly.pdbx_strand_id
1 'polypeptide(L)' 'MAYQGSKGWYIAKLKEFGVNRHPIELRKLELYKTYEVRKIYQQVLANKKQG' A
#
# COMPACT_ATOMS: atom_id res chain seq x y z
N MET A 1 10.12 -10.26 9.08
CA MET A 1 9.74 -11.02 7.86
C MET A 1 8.23 -10.94 7.71
N ALA A 2 7.70 -10.09 6.84
CA ALA A 2 6.26 -10.07 6.57
C ALA A 2 5.95 -11.05 5.43
N TYR A 3 5.00 -11.97 5.63
CA TYR A 3 4.62 -12.95 4.61
C TYR A 3 4.00 -12.26 3.40
N GLN A 4 4.30 -12.74 2.19
CA GLN A 4 3.76 -12.17 0.96
C GLN A 4 2.22 -12.14 0.99
N GLY A 5 1.64 -10.99 0.64
CA GLY A 5 0.19 -10.79 0.69
C GLY A 5 -0.39 -10.47 2.08
N SER A 6 0.44 -10.43 3.14
CA SER A 6 0.02 -9.91 4.44
C SER A 6 -0.07 -8.37 4.44
N LYS A 7 -0.76 -7.80 5.44
CA LYS A 7 -0.84 -6.34 5.62
C LYS A 7 0.55 -5.71 5.72
N GLY A 8 1.43 -6.28 6.54
CA GLY A 8 2.80 -5.79 6.70
C GLY A 8 3.59 -5.80 5.40
N TRP A 9 3.38 -6.82 4.55
CA TRP A 9 4.03 -6.92 3.24
C TRP A 9 3.54 -5.83 2.29
N TYR A 10 2.22 -5.58 2.21
CA TYR A 10 1.70 -4.47 1.39
C TYR A 10 2.18 -3.10 1.89
N ILE A 11 2.19 -2.87 3.20
CA ILE A 11 2.69 -1.61 3.77
C ILE A 11 4.17 -1.42 3.43
N ALA A 12 5.01 -2.45 3.57
CA ALA A 12 6.42 -2.37 3.21
C ALA A 12 6.60 -1.99 1.73
N LYS A 13 5.88 -2.66 0.82
CA LYS A 13 5.94 -2.33 -0.61
C LYS A 13 5.43 -0.94 -0.95
N LEU A 14 4.36 -0.49 -0.31
CA LEU A 14 3.86 0.88 -0.48
C LEU A 14 4.90 1.92 -0.04
N LYS A 15 5.58 1.70 1.09
CA LYS A 15 6.66 2.56 1.58
C LYS A 15 7.86 2.58 0.63
N GLU A 16 8.26 1.44 0.07
CA GLU A 16 9.28 1.36 -1.00
C GLU A 16 8.88 2.19 -2.23
N PHE A 17 7.58 2.32 -2.53
CA PHE A 17 7.05 3.17 -3.59
C PHE A 17 6.84 4.64 -3.18
N GLY A 18 7.25 5.04 -1.97
CA GLY A 18 7.07 6.41 -1.46
C GLY A 18 5.68 6.69 -0.86
N VAL A 19 4.80 5.69 -0.79
CA VAL A 19 3.44 5.83 -0.26
C VAL A 19 3.44 5.47 1.23
N ASN A 20 3.45 6.49 2.07
CA ASN A 20 3.45 6.36 3.53
C ASN A 20 2.07 6.58 4.17
N ARG A 21 1.13 7.16 3.41
CA ARG A 21 -0.19 7.58 3.87
C ARG A 21 -1.27 7.17 2.87
N HIS A 22 -2.49 7.03 3.36
CA HIS A 22 -3.64 6.82 2.51
C HIS A 22 -3.81 8.01 1.54
N PRO A 23 -4.02 7.81 0.23
CA PRO A 23 -4.03 8.90 -0.74
C PRO A 23 -5.20 9.88 -0.55
N ILE A 24 -6.33 9.40 -0.02
CA ILE A 24 -7.53 10.21 0.25
C ILE A 24 -7.50 10.81 1.67
N GLU A 25 -7.55 9.97 2.71
CA GLU A 25 -7.64 10.42 4.10
C GLU A 25 -6.33 10.94 4.71
N LEU A 26 -5.18 10.74 4.04
CA LEU A 26 -3.84 11.17 4.48
C LEU A 26 -3.40 10.63 5.85
N ARG A 27 -4.03 9.57 6.36
CA ARG A 27 -3.63 8.88 7.60
C ARG A 27 -2.64 7.75 7.32
N LYS A 28 -2.00 7.26 8.39
CA LYS A 28 -1.05 6.13 8.35
C LYS A 28 -1.71 4.86 7.77
N LEU A 29 -1.00 4.16 6.88
CA LEU A 29 -1.48 2.92 6.25
C LEU A 29 -1.77 1.81 7.27
N GLU A 30 -1.07 1.84 8.41
CA GLU A 30 -1.22 0.92 9.52
C GLU A 30 -2.63 0.97 10.16
N LEU A 31 -3.38 2.05 10.00
CA LEU A 31 -4.73 2.19 10.56
C LEU A 31 -5.81 1.48 9.72
N TYR A 32 -5.50 1.13 8.48
CA TYR A 32 -6.48 0.56 7.55
C TYR A 32 -6.48 -0.97 7.57
N LYS A 33 -7.60 -1.57 7.19
CA LYS A 33 -7.71 -3.02 7.03
C LYS A 33 -6.84 -3.50 5.85
N THR A 34 -6.43 -4.77 5.88
CA THR A 34 -5.55 -5.36 4.85
C THR A 34 -6.08 -5.18 3.43
N TYR A 35 -7.39 -5.30 3.22
CA TYR A 35 -8.00 -5.15 1.89
C TYR A 35 -7.85 -3.72 1.34
N GLU A 36 -7.90 -2.70 2.21
CA GLU A 36 -7.76 -1.30 1.79
C GLU A 36 -6.31 -1.01 1.41
N VAL A 37 -5.36 -1.48 2.22
CA VAL A 37 -3.92 -1.37 1.90
C VAL A 37 -3.60 -2.11 0.60
N ARG A 38 -4.17 -3.30 0.38
CA ARG A 38 -4.03 -4.05 -0.88
C ARG A 38 -4.57 -3.26 -2.07
N LYS A 39 -5.72 -2.61 -1.93
CA LYS A 39 -6.33 -1.78 -2.98
C LYS A 39 -5.42 -0.62 -3.37
N ILE A 40 -4.86 0.09 -2.39
CA ILE A 40 -3.87 1.15 -2.64
C ILE A 40 -2.64 0.59 -3.37
N TYR A 41 -2.12 -0.56 -2.94
CA TYR A 41 -1.00 -1.21 -3.61
C TYR A 41 -1.30 -1.54 -5.08
N GLN A 42 -2.48 -2.07 -5.37
CA GLN A 42 -2.91 -2.35 -6.74
C GLN A 42 -3.03 -1.07 -7.59
N GLN A 43 -3.56 0.03 -7.03
CA GLN A 43 -3.63 1.32 -7.71
C GLN A 43 -2.23 1.88 -8.02
N VAL A 44 -1.31 1.83 -7.06
CA VAL A 44 0.08 2.26 -7.26
C VAL A 44 0.77 1.45 -8.36
N LEU A 45 0.56 0.13 -8.38
CA LEU A 45 1.08 -0.74 -9.44
C LEU A 45 0.47 -0.42 -10.80
N ALA A 46 -0.85 -0.18 -10.86
CA ALA A 46 -1.52 0.18 -12.10
C ALA A 46 -0.97 1.49 -12.68
N ASN A 47 -0.76 2.49 -11.83
CA ASN A 47 -0.20 3.78 -12.25
C ASN A 47 1.26 3.67 -12.70
N LYS A 48 2.08 2.81 -12.06
CA LYS A 48 3.47 2.58 -12.48
C LYS A 48 3.62 1.81 -13.79
N LYS A 49 2.65 0.97 -14.18
CA LYS A 49 2.70 0.21 -15.45
C LYS A 49 2.38 1.04 -16.70
N GLN A 50 1.89 2.26 -16.53
CA GLN A 50 1.55 3.17 -17.63
C GLN A 50 2.63 4.22 -17.92
N GLY A 51 3.76 4.19 -17.20
CA GLY A 51 4.89 5.10 -17.38
C GLY A 51 6.14 4.41 -17.90
#